data_AF-A0A433TPJ7-F1
#
_entry.id   AF-A0A433TPJ7-F1
#
_cell.length_a   1.000
_cell.length_b   1.000
_cell.length_c   1.000
_cell.angle_alpha   90.00
_cell.angle_beta   90.00
_cell.angle_gamma   90.00
#
_symmetry.space_group_name_H-M   'P 1'
#
loop_
_entity.id
_entity.type
_entity.pdbx_description
1 polymer ?
#
loop_
_entity_poly.entity_id
_entity_poly.type
_entity_poly.pdbx_seq_one_letter_code
_entity_poly.pdbx_strand_id
1 'polypeptide(L)'
;QIQLPLLYVVMSPKGIDLREHKRNKIKDSAPLGMMPIDFISYGVQDIKFWRVFTCIVVQNMSSQSRTRTAVCHAFLCDSAHNGRKMALSLGAAFGIYSKKLEASGRENNFRVELRPPDELADEIELDV
;
A
#
# COMPACT_ATOMS: atom_id res chain seq x y z
N GLN A 1 -2.49 -9.46 28.25
CA GLN A 1 -1.63 -9.75 27.08
C GLN A 1 -2.47 -9.54 25.83
N ILE A 2 -2.06 -8.65 24.91
CA ILE A 2 -2.79 -8.41 23.66
C ILE A 2 -2.30 -9.44 22.63
N GLN A 3 -3.23 -10.16 22.00
CA GLN A 3 -2.93 -11.08 20.90
C GLN A 3 -3.45 -10.48 19.59
N LEU A 4 -2.61 -10.46 18.56
CA LEU A 4 -2.98 -10.01 17.22
C LEU A 4 -3.36 -11.20 16.34
N PRO A 5 -4.30 -11.02 15.39
CA PRO A 5 -4.60 -12.06 14.40
C PRO A 5 -3.37 -12.35 13.54
N LEU A 6 -3.10 -13.64 13.33
CA LEU A 6 -2.02 -14.08 12.45
C LEU A 6 -2.56 -14.22 11.02
N LEU A 7 -1.93 -13.53 10.07
CA LEU A 7 -2.39 -13.43 8.68
C LEU A 7 -1.27 -13.80 7.71
N TYR A 8 -1.65 -14.32 6.54
CA TYR A 8 -0.82 -14.28 5.35
C TYR A 8 -1.10 -12.99 4.59
N VAL A 9 -0.04 -12.29 4.18
CA VAL A 9 -0.15 -11.10 3.33
C VAL A 9 0.50 -11.41 1.99
N VAL A 10 -0.28 -11.30 0.91
CA VAL A 10 0.20 -11.54 -0.45
C VAL A 10 0.23 -10.20 -1.20
N MET A 11 1.43 -9.79 -1.60
CA MET A 11 1.66 -8.60 -2.41
C MET A 11 1.63 -8.97 -3.90
N SER A 12 0.90 -8.20 -4.71
CA SER A 12 0.85 -8.40 -6.16
C SER A 12 0.56 -7.08 -6.89
N PRO A 13 0.68 -7.03 -8.23
CA PRO A 13 0.24 -5.87 -9.01
C PRO A 13 -1.25 -5.55 -8.87
N LYS A 14 -2.07 -6.45 -8.31
CA LYS A 14 -3.49 -6.19 -8.02
C LYS A 14 -3.69 -5.46 -6.69
N GLY A 15 -2.68 -5.42 -5.81
CA GLY A 15 -2.76 -4.86 -4.47
C GLY A 15 -2.30 -5.83 -3.40
N ILE A 16 -2.87 -5.70 -2.21
CA ILE A 16 -2.53 -6.48 -1.02
C ILE A 16 -3.70 -7.41 -0.67
N ASP A 17 -3.46 -8.71 -0.69
CA ASP A 17 -4.46 -9.73 -0.35
C ASP A 17 -4.18 -10.29 1.05
N LEU A 18 -5.12 -10.08 1.97
CA LEU A 18 -5.06 -10.55 3.35
C LEU A 18 -5.82 -11.85 3.51
N ARG A 19 -5.13 -12.90 3.94
CA ARG A 19 -5.70 -14.23 4.14
C ARG A 19 -5.46 -14.69 5.57
N GLU A 20 -6.38 -15.50 6.08
CA GLU A 20 -6.22 -16.08 7.41
C GLU A 20 -5.07 -17.10 7.43
N HIS A 21 -4.21 -17.02 8.46
CA HIS A 21 -3.19 -18.02 8.68
C HIS A 21 -3.78 -19.26 9.36
N LYS A 22 -3.38 -20.48 8.97
CA LYS A 22 -3.90 -21.75 9.55
C LYS A 22 -3.68 -21.90 11.06
N ARG A 23 -2.70 -21.16 11.59
CA ARG A 23 -2.33 -21.11 13.02
C ARG A 23 -2.94 -19.91 13.75
N ASN A 24 -3.78 -19.13 13.08
CA ASN A 24 -4.48 -18.02 13.70
C ASN A 24 -5.41 -18.54 14.81
N LYS A 25 -5.39 -17.87 15.96
CA LYS A 25 -6.26 -18.18 17.10
C LYS A 25 -7.32 -17.11 17.33
N ILE A 26 -7.17 -15.94 16.70
CA ILE A 26 -8.06 -14.79 16.89
C ILE A 26 -9.02 -14.68 15.71
N LYS A 27 -10.26 -15.13 15.89
CA LYS A 27 -11.30 -15.07 14.87
C LYS A 27 -11.91 -13.67 14.77
N ASP A 28 -12.49 -13.36 13.62
CA ASP A 28 -13.34 -12.18 13.34
C ASP A 28 -12.73 -10.81 13.69
N SER A 29 -11.40 -10.72 13.75
CA SER A 29 -10.69 -9.51 14.18
C SER A 29 -9.90 -8.81 13.07
N ALA A 30 -9.67 -9.48 11.94
CA ALA A 30 -8.90 -8.95 10.83
C ALA A 30 -9.77 -8.74 9.59
N PRO A 31 -9.62 -7.61 8.88
CA PRO A 31 -10.22 -7.45 7.57
C PRO A 31 -9.52 -8.41 6.59
N LEU A 32 -10.21 -9.48 6.19
CA LEU A 32 -9.73 -10.40 5.16
C LEU A 32 -10.15 -9.89 3.78
N GLY A 33 -9.37 -10.25 2.76
CA GLY A 33 -9.65 -9.95 1.36
C GLY A 33 -8.68 -8.97 0.73
N MET A 34 -9.07 -8.49 -0.45
CA MET A 34 -8.24 -7.66 -1.31
C MET A 34 -8.33 -6.19 -0.92
N MET A 35 -7.19 -5.55 -0.71
CA MET A 35 -7.00 -4.10 -0.77
C MET A 35 -6.46 -3.78 -2.16
N PRO A 36 -7.30 -3.32 -3.10
CA PRO A 36 -6.90 -3.14 -4.49
C PRO A 36 -5.85 -2.03 -4.63
N ILE A 37 -4.88 -2.21 -5.53
CA ILE A 37 -3.75 -1.29 -5.71
C ILE A 37 -4.20 0.14 -6.03
N ASP A 38 -5.32 0.29 -6.73
CA ASP A 38 -5.90 1.56 -7.14
C ASP A 38 -6.53 2.33 -5.98
N PHE A 39 -6.71 1.72 -4.79
CA PHE A 39 -7.18 2.40 -3.58
C PHE A 39 -6.09 2.54 -2.51
N ILE A 40 -4.90 1.98 -2.71
CA ILE A 40 -3.77 2.16 -1.80
C ILE A 40 -3.03 3.44 -2.20
N SER A 41 -3.06 4.45 -1.36
CA SER A 41 -2.39 5.73 -1.64
C SER A 41 -0.92 5.75 -1.21
N TYR A 42 -0.57 4.98 -0.18
CA TYR A 42 0.77 4.98 0.37
C TYR A 42 1.08 3.67 1.09
N GLY A 43 2.36 3.29 1.16
CA GLY A 43 2.81 2.27 2.09
C GLY A 43 4.31 2.28 2.33
N VAL A 44 4.70 2.03 3.57
CA VAL A 44 6.07 2.25 4.06
C VAL A 44 6.40 1.31 5.22
N GLN A 45 7.69 1.06 5.42
CA GLN A 45 8.20 0.46 6.65
C GLN A 45 8.42 1.57 7.69
N ASP A 46 7.94 1.38 8.91
CA ASP A 46 8.12 2.36 9.98
C ASP A 46 9.61 2.53 10.35
N ILE A 47 10.04 3.77 10.59
CA ILE A 47 11.44 4.13 10.88
C ILE A 47 11.86 3.92 12.34
N LYS A 48 10.89 3.82 13.25
CA LYS A 48 11.11 3.59 14.69
C LYS A 48 10.87 2.13 15.04
N PHE A 49 9.84 1.54 14.46
CA PHE A 49 9.45 0.15 14.65
C PHE A 49 9.70 -0.63 13.36
N TRP A 50 10.94 -1.02 13.09
CA TRP A 50 11.33 -1.61 11.81
C TRP A 50 10.60 -2.91 11.43
N ARG A 51 9.93 -3.57 12.37
CA ARG A 51 9.07 -4.73 12.08
C ARG A 51 7.65 -4.35 11.65
N VAL A 52 7.32 -3.07 11.62
CA VAL A 52 6.00 -2.57 11.27
C VAL A 52 6.02 -2.07 9.83
N PHE A 53 5.10 -2.60 9.03
CA PHE A 53 4.75 -2.06 7.73
C PHE A 53 3.38 -1.41 7.82
N THR A 54 3.20 -0.23 7.22
CA THR A 54 1.92 0.46 7.19
C THR A 54 1.51 0.79 5.76
N CYS A 55 0.21 0.83 5.50
CA CYS A 55 -0.33 1.33 4.25
C CYS A 55 -1.62 2.12 4.49
N ILE A 56 -1.88 3.11 3.63
CA ILE A 56 -3.08 3.92 3.67
C ILE A 56 -3.98 3.49 2.52
N VAL A 57 -5.21 3.11 2.85
CA VAL A 57 -6.26 2.72 1.89
C VAL A 57 -7.34 3.78 1.92
N VAL A 58 -7.67 4.36 0.77
CA VAL A 58 -8.74 5.35 0.64
C VAL A 58 -10.04 4.63 0.32
N GLN A 59 -11.01 4.70 1.23
CA GLN A 59 -12.36 4.18 1.05
C GLN A 59 -13.28 5.33 0.62
N ASN A 60 -14.17 5.03 -0.35
CA ASN A 60 -15.16 5.92 -0.97
C ASN A 60 -14.61 6.98 -1.96
N MET A 61 -14.92 6.75 -3.25
CA MET A 61 -14.79 7.72 -4.35
C MET A 61 -16.16 8.11 -4.92
N SER A 62 -17.26 7.96 -4.16
CA SER A 62 -18.57 8.38 -4.65
C SER A 62 -18.70 9.90 -4.53
N SER A 63 -19.05 10.54 -5.64
CA SER A 63 -19.23 12.00 -5.76
C SER A 63 -20.31 12.57 -4.83
N GLN A 64 -21.12 11.68 -4.22
CA GLN A 64 -22.24 12.01 -3.33
C GLN A 64 -21.84 11.99 -1.85
N SER A 65 -20.72 11.35 -1.47
CA SER A 65 -20.20 11.37 -0.11
C SER A 65 -19.05 12.38 -0.02
N ARG A 66 -19.28 13.53 0.63
CA ARG A 66 -18.29 14.60 0.81
C ARG A 66 -17.06 14.21 1.65
N THR A 67 -16.98 12.98 2.14
CA THR A 67 -15.92 12.51 3.03
C THR A 67 -15.19 11.33 2.41
N ARG A 68 -14.03 11.59 1.81
CA ARG A 68 -13.04 10.52 1.54
C ARG A 68 -12.54 10.01 2.89
N THR A 69 -12.73 8.73 3.16
CA THR A 69 -12.27 8.11 4.40
C THR A 69 -10.99 7.36 4.14
N ALA A 70 -9.88 7.80 4.73
CA ALA A 70 -8.59 7.11 4.63
C ALA A 70 -8.39 6.23 5.87
N VAL A 71 -8.07 4.96 5.66
CA VAL A 71 -7.79 3.99 6.72
C VAL A 71 -6.32 3.60 6.65
N CYS A 72 -5.61 3.79 7.76
CA CYS A 72 -4.25 3.31 7.91
C CYS A 72 -4.27 1.88 8.46
N HIS A 73 -3.72 0.94 7.70
CA HIS A 73 -3.50 -0.43 8.11
C HIS A 73 -2.05 -0.60 8.54
N ALA A 74 -1.83 -1.21 9.70
CA ALA A 74 -0.49 -1.53 10.21
C ALA A 74 -0.34 -3.03 10.40
N PHE A 75 0.80 -3.56 9.99
CA PHE A 75 1.13 -4.98 10.02
C PHE A 75 2.40 -5.17 10.82
N LEU A 76 2.35 -6.03 11.85
CA LEU A 76 3.53 -6.48 12.56
C LEU A 76 4.13 -7.70 11.83
N CYS A 77 5.32 -7.54 11.27
CA CYS A 77 6.04 -8.58 10.57
C CYS A 77 6.90 -9.44 11.52
N ASP A 78 7.20 -10.67 11.11
CA ASP A 78 8.10 -11.57 11.84
C ASP A 78 9.52 -11.00 11.99
N SER A 79 9.97 -10.22 11.01
CA SER A 79 11.30 -9.60 10.98
C SER A 79 11.26 -8.23 10.30
N ALA A 80 12.28 -7.40 10.57
CA ALA A 80 12.45 -6.12 9.87
C ALA A 80 12.71 -6.32 8.37
N HIS A 81 13.39 -7.41 8.01
CA HIS A 81 13.58 -7.81 6.61
C HIS A 81 12.25 -8.02 5.89
N ASN A 82 11.28 -8.69 6.52
CA ASN A 82 9.95 -8.88 5.95
C ASN A 82 9.19 -7.55 5.81
N GLY A 83 9.29 -6.64 6.79
CA GLY A 83 8.72 -5.29 6.68
C GLY A 83 9.30 -4.51 5.49
N ARG A 84 10.63 -4.55 5.31
CA ARG A 84 11.30 -3.93 4.15
C ARG A 84 10.86 -4.57 2.83
N LYS A 85 10.77 -5.90 2.79
CA LYS A 85 10.31 -6.66 1.61
C LYS A 85 8.89 -6.29 1.22
N MET A 86 7.99 -6.09 2.19
CA MET A 86 6.63 -5.62 1.93
C MET A 86 6.61 -4.23 1.29
N ALA A 87 7.38 -3.27 1.84
CA ALA A 87 7.47 -1.92 1.27
C ALA A 87 8.03 -1.91 -0.17
N LEU A 88 9.09 -2.66 -0.43
CA LEU A 88 9.67 -2.80 -1.78
C LEU A 88 8.70 -3.47 -2.76
N SER A 89 7.99 -4.51 -2.31
CA SER A 89 7.02 -5.23 -3.14
C SER A 89 5.84 -4.33 -3.51
N LEU A 90 5.36 -3.49 -2.58
CA LEU A 90 4.32 -2.51 -2.88
C LEU A 90 4.81 -1.43 -3.84
N GLY A 91 6.03 -0.92 -3.67
CA GLY A 91 6.65 0.02 -4.62
C GLY A 91 6.75 -0.56 -6.03
N ALA A 92 7.16 -1.82 -6.15
CA ALA A 92 7.19 -2.52 -7.44
C ALA A 92 5.78 -2.72 -8.03
N ALA A 93 4.78 -3.03 -7.19
CA ALA A 93 3.38 -3.12 -7.61
C ALA A 93 2.85 -1.79 -8.13
N PHE A 94 3.18 -0.66 -7.49
CA PHE A 94 2.86 0.67 -8.00
C PHE A 94 3.52 0.94 -9.35
N GLY A 95 4.81 0.61 -9.51
CA GLY A 95 5.50 0.78 -10.79
C GLY A 95 4.84 0.00 -11.94
N ILE A 96 4.40 -1.24 -11.68
CA ILE A 96 3.66 -2.05 -12.66
C ILE A 96 2.27 -1.45 -12.94
N TYR A 97 1.58 -1.00 -11.89
CA TYR A 97 0.26 -0.39 -12.02
C TYR A 97 0.29 0.91 -12.83
N SER A 98 1.26 1.80 -12.57
CA SER A 98 1.43 3.06 -13.32
C SER A 98 1.62 2.79 -14.82
N LYS A 99 2.50 1.87 -15.20
CA LYS A 99 2.70 1.47 -16.60
C LYS A 99 1.43 0.93 -17.26
N LYS A 100 0.66 0.13 -16.52
CA LYS A 100 -0.63 -0.39 -17.01
C LYS A 100 -1.66 0.72 -17.20
N LEU A 101 -1.62 1.72 -16.33
CA LEU A 101 -2.55 2.84 -16.34
C LEU A 101 -2.29 3.77 -17.53
N GLU A 102 -1.01 4.10 -17.77
CA GLU A 102 -0.53 4.83 -18.95
C GLU A 102 -0.96 4.13 -20.25
N ALA A 103 -0.75 2.81 -20.35
CA ALA A 103 -1.17 2.02 -21.50
C ALA A 103 -2.71 2.01 -21.71
N SER A 104 -3.48 2.26 -20.65
CA SER A 104 -4.94 2.33 -20.69
C SER A 104 -5.51 3.74 -20.87
N GLY A 105 -4.66 4.77 -20.89
CA GLY A 105 -5.08 6.18 -20.95
C GLY A 105 -5.89 6.65 -19.74
N ARG A 106 -5.75 5.98 -18.58
CA ARG A 106 -6.42 6.35 -17.32
C ARG A 106 -5.46 7.16 -16.44
N GLU A 107 -6.01 8.04 -15.61
CA GLU A 107 -5.22 8.81 -14.64
C GLU A 107 -5.17 8.11 -13.28
N ASN A 108 -4.05 8.27 -12.57
CA ASN A 108 -3.88 7.72 -11.24
C ASN A 108 -4.46 8.66 -10.20
N ASN A 109 -5.58 8.27 -9.60
CA ASN A 109 -6.32 9.05 -8.62
C ASN A 109 -5.53 9.46 -7.36
N PHE A 110 -4.42 8.76 -7.06
CA PHE A 110 -3.69 8.90 -5.80
C PHE A 110 -2.21 9.19 -5.98
N ARG A 111 -1.77 9.52 -7.20
CA ARG A 111 -0.37 9.92 -7.44
C ARG A 111 -0.15 11.29 -6.82
N VAL A 112 0.38 11.31 -5.60
CA VAL A 112 0.99 12.49 -5.00
C VAL A 112 2.48 12.39 -5.29
N GLU A 113 3.02 13.37 -6.01
CA GLU A 113 4.46 13.47 -6.24
C GLU A 113 5.13 13.85 -4.92
N LEU A 114 5.89 12.91 -4.34
CA LEU A 114 6.55 13.09 -3.05
C LEU A 114 8.01 13.53 -3.20
N ARG A 115 8.53 13.53 -4.44
CA ARG A 115 9.85 14.06 -4.74
C ARG A 115 9.85 15.57 -4.51
N PRO A 116 10.89 16.11 -3.87
CA PRO A 116 11.02 17.55 -3.73
C PRO A 116 11.23 18.21 -5.11
N PRO A 117 10.89 19.51 -5.27
CA PRO A 117 10.88 20.19 -6.57
C PRO A 117 12.21 20.19 -7.33
N ASP A 118 13.32 20.12 -6.60
CA ASP A 118 14.68 20.01 -7.13
C ASP A 118 14.90 18.68 -7.87
N GLU A 119 14.47 17.55 -7.31
CA GLU A 119 14.55 16.23 -7.97
C GLU A 119 13.63 16.11 -9.21
N LEU A 120 12.62 16.98 -9.33
CA LEU A 120 11.72 17.02 -10.49
C LEU A 120 12.27 17.88 -11.63
N ALA A 121 13.07 18.90 -11.33
CA ALA A 121 13.64 19.79 -12.33
C ALA A 121 14.65 19.05 -13.23
N ASP A 122 15.40 18.12 -12.66
CA ASP A 122 16.42 17.34 -13.37
C ASP A 122 15.86 16.42 -14.47
N GLU A 123 14.56 16.06 -14.41
CA GLU A 123 13.90 15.26 -15.46
C GLU A 123 13.41 16.11 -16.64
N ILE A 124 13.22 17.42 -16.46
CA ILE A 124 12.73 18.32 -17.54
C ILE A 124 13.86 18.72 -18.49
N GLU A 125 15.12 18.71 -18.03
CA GLU A 125 16.29 19.09 -18.85
C GLU A 125 16.78 18.01 -19.83
N LEU A 126 16.27 16.78 -19.76
CA LEU A 126 16.73 15.67 -20.61
C LEU A 126 15.98 15.51 -21.94
N ASP A 127 14.95 16.33 -22.19
CA ASP A 127 14.11 16.32 -23.41
C ASP A 127 14.35 17.53 -24.34
N VAL A 128 15.54 18.17 -24.29
CA VAL A 128 15.94 19.27 -25.20
C VAL A 128 16.95 18.81 -26.24
#